data_AF-A0A7C1J2C2-F1
#
_entry.id   AF-A0A7C1J2C2-F1
#
_cell.length_a   1.000
_cell.length_b   1.000
_cell.length_c   1.000
_cell.angle_alpha   90.00
_cell.angle_beta   90.00
_cell.angle_gamma   90.00
#
_symmetry.space_group_name_H-M   'P 1'
#
loop_
_entity.id
_entity.type
_entity.pdbx_description
1 polymer ?
#
loop_
_entity_poly.entity_id
_entity_poly.type
_entity_poly.pdbx_seq_one_letter_code
_entity_poly.pdbx_strand_id
1 'polypeptide(L)'
;MRLDEFVWSRNPRGLHVEQVYQTPMEYSRYLGPRMGWAKLLAAGTEYVDDAIYLMQNGCTPIVRLYLGRWGAAPFTRQLRDITMAFVRAGVKWFEFYNEPNLDVEWPMGTDPTWQDFDNIIRPLMDNWLAWAEFMVSLGCYPGFIPLAESDNPRYAATLWMDAFLNYLAQTHYERFRYVLANGAFCATHPYILNHYYQEIPGRGPASARPASQQNAREGGWHFEYPYDPISQRDDPGRTVYGGTRLSPYGDPVGLIAMGRMFNERCAALFGSQAIPVVGTEGGIYPFDGTYQQDTRYPAYNTQSQAHGTVAMFEWIATQAPPWFFGVTLWKEDNYYIPGRAPAIDLLEQIPPVFKTVPSIEVMGAATPIPMTPTPRGPGPVHGQADFHMVILGPGLDTSYFFDTAQAYWNAFRPIVTTHSELISFIPSTRSLGATVITTPETVDVMRATIQQTYPNVYFDLIEARDRDAMRTLFNERVRVNRRFG
;
A
#
# COMPACT_ATOMS: atom_id res chain seq x y z
N MET A 1 -13.98 -15.08 -11.60
CA MET A 1 -14.97 -14.29 -10.86
C MET A 1 -14.75 -12.84 -11.22
N ARG A 2 -15.81 -12.07 -11.37
CA ARG A 2 -15.79 -10.64 -11.70
C ARG A 2 -16.08 -9.78 -10.47
N LEU A 3 -15.63 -8.52 -10.47
CA LEU A 3 -15.85 -7.59 -9.35
C LEU A 3 -17.35 -7.38 -9.04
N ASP A 4 -18.21 -7.41 -10.05
CA ASP A 4 -19.65 -7.26 -9.89
C ASP A 4 -20.34 -8.53 -9.35
N GLU A 5 -19.65 -9.67 -9.28
CA GLU A 5 -20.20 -10.93 -8.76
C GLU A 5 -20.03 -11.08 -7.25
N PHE A 6 -19.19 -10.25 -6.61
CA PHE A 6 -19.06 -10.24 -5.16
C PHE A 6 -20.34 -9.75 -4.50
N VAL A 7 -20.83 -10.50 -3.51
CA VAL A 7 -22.06 -10.20 -2.78
C VAL A 7 -21.78 -9.28 -1.59
N TRP A 8 -22.28 -8.05 -1.67
CA TRP A 8 -22.24 -7.06 -0.60
C TRP A 8 -23.27 -5.94 -0.86
N SER A 9 -23.43 -5.03 0.10
CA SER A 9 -24.42 -3.95 0.10
C SER A 9 -24.26 -2.88 -0.98
N ARG A 10 -23.11 -2.82 -1.66
CA ARG A 10 -22.66 -1.72 -2.54
C ARG A 10 -22.51 -0.36 -1.83
N ASN A 11 -22.70 -0.30 -0.52
CA ASN A 11 -22.54 0.91 0.27
C ASN A 11 -21.13 0.91 0.90
N PRO A 12 -20.25 1.87 0.56
CA PRO A 12 -18.86 1.84 1.00
C PRO A 12 -18.66 2.18 2.48
N ARG A 13 -19.72 2.65 3.16
CA ARG A 13 -19.69 3.01 4.59
C ARG A 13 -19.49 1.78 5.45
N GLY A 14 -18.60 1.83 6.42
CA GLY A 14 -18.46 0.74 7.38
C GLY A 14 -18.06 1.19 8.77
N LEU A 15 -18.23 0.28 9.74
CA LEU A 15 -17.83 0.49 11.12
C LEU A 15 -17.28 -0.81 11.72
N HIS A 16 -16.25 -0.70 12.56
CA HIS A 16 -15.66 -1.81 13.31
C HIS A 16 -16.27 -1.90 14.73
N VAL A 17 -16.61 -3.10 15.18
CA VAL A 17 -17.13 -3.35 16.55
C VAL A 17 -16.16 -2.91 17.64
N GLU A 18 -16.67 -2.66 18.84
CA GLU A 18 -15.84 -2.17 19.94
C GLU A 18 -14.92 -3.26 20.46
N GLN A 19 -15.49 -4.46 20.64
CA GLN A 19 -14.88 -5.53 21.41
C GLN A 19 -14.98 -6.87 20.70
N VAL A 20 -14.18 -7.82 21.17
CA VAL A 20 -14.25 -9.23 20.74
C VAL A 20 -15.58 -9.84 21.17
N TYR A 21 -16.04 -9.52 22.38
CA TYR A 21 -17.28 -10.04 22.94
C TYR A 21 -18.23 -8.88 23.20
N GLN A 22 -19.20 -8.67 22.32
CA GLN A 22 -20.24 -7.66 22.48
C GLN A 22 -21.60 -8.31 22.29
N THR A 23 -22.39 -8.36 23.35
CA THR A 23 -23.77 -8.82 23.30
C THR A 23 -24.58 -8.09 24.37
N PRO A 24 -25.67 -7.39 24.01
CA PRO A 24 -26.18 -7.19 22.65
C PRO A 24 -25.31 -6.20 21.85
N MET A 25 -25.30 -6.36 20.52
CA MET A 25 -24.77 -5.36 19.61
C MET A 25 -25.74 -4.16 19.50
N GLU A 26 -25.23 -2.93 19.55
CA GLU A 26 -26.06 -1.73 19.39
C GLU A 26 -26.32 -1.44 17.90
N TYR A 27 -27.34 -2.06 17.31
CA TYR A 27 -27.62 -1.93 15.87
C TYR A 27 -27.82 -0.49 15.38
N SER A 28 -28.32 0.42 16.24
CA SER A 28 -28.49 1.83 15.88
C SER A 28 -27.16 2.50 15.49
N ARG A 29 -26.01 2.04 16.01
CA ARG A 29 -24.68 2.52 15.64
C ARG A 29 -24.33 2.23 14.17
N TYR A 30 -24.97 1.22 13.57
CA TYR A 30 -24.74 0.82 12.19
C TYR A 30 -25.86 1.33 11.27
N LEU A 31 -27.11 1.16 11.69
CA LEU A 31 -28.28 1.47 10.87
C LEU A 31 -28.57 2.97 10.80
N GLY A 32 -28.35 3.71 11.89
CA GLY A 32 -28.51 5.17 11.92
C GLY A 32 -27.71 5.86 10.81
N PRO A 33 -26.36 5.76 10.82
CA PRO A 33 -25.50 6.35 9.78
C PRO A 33 -25.56 5.59 8.43
N ARG A 34 -26.38 4.54 8.35
CA ARG A 34 -26.57 3.67 7.18
C ARG A 34 -25.23 3.08 6.72
N MET A 35 -24.57 2.34 7.60
CA MET A 35 -23.37 1.57 7.26
C MET A 35 -23.74 0.44 6.29
N GLY A 36 -22.88 0.24 5.29
CA GLY A 36 -22.93 -0.86 4.35
C GLY A 36 -22.05 -2.04 4.73
N TRP A 37 -21.12 -1.85 5.65
CA TRP A 37 -20.20 -2.85 6.18
C TRP A 37 -20.21 -2.85 7.72
N ALA A 38 -20.13 -4.04 8.31
CA ALA A 38 -19.89 -4.23 9.72
C ALA A 38 -18.69 -5.16 9.89
N LYS A 39 -17.60 -4.65 10.45
CA LYS A 39 -16.44 -5.45 10.77
C LYS A 39 -16.62 -6.04 12.16
N LEU A 40 -16.76 -7.36 12.22
CA LEU A 40 -17.01 -8.13 13.43
C LEU A 40 -15.73 -8.85 13.85
N LEU A 41 -15.42 -8.81 15.14
CA LEU A 41 -14.25 -9.48 15.72
C LEU A 41 -14.72 -10.66 16.58
N ALA A 42 -14.77 -11.86 16.03
CA ALA A 42 -15.39 -13.01 16.67
C ALA A 42 -14.36 -13.96 17.32
N ALA A 43 -14.50 -14.27 18.60
CA ALA A 43 -13.82 -15.37 19.28
C ALA A 43 -14.72 -16.61 19.46
N GLY A 44 -16.03 -16.46 19.25
CA GLY A 44 -17.03 -17.51 19.31
C GLY A 44 -18.16 -17.27 18.32
N THR A 45 -19.39 -17.50 18.74
CA THR A 45 -20.60 -17.33 17.93
C THR A 45 -21.43 -16.10 18.31
N GLU A 46 -20.87 -15.20 19.13
CA GLU A 46 -21.55 -14.02 19.70
C GLU A 46 -22.24 -13.14 18.65
N TYR A 47 -21.64 -12.99 17.46
CA TYR A 47 -22.19 -12.14 16.40
C TYR A 47 -22.99 -12.90 15.33
N VAL A 48 -23.32 -14.19 15.51
CA VAL A 48 -24.00 -14.97 14.45
C VAL A 48 -25.40 -14.41 14.16
N ASP A 49 -26.19 -14.16 15.20
CA ASP A 49 -27.53 -13.57 15.04
C ASP A 49 -27.45 -12.11 14.58
N ASP A 50 -26.45 -11.37 15.07
CA ASP A 50 -26.19 -10.00 14.66
C ASP A 50 -25.86 -9.91 13.16
N ALA A 51 -25.07 -10.85 12.63
CA ALA A 51 -24.74 -10.91 11.21
C ALA A 51 -25.98 -11.12 10.33
N ILE A 52 -26.93 -11.97 10.78
CA ILE A 52 -28.21 -12.16 10.09
C ILE A 52 -29.00 -10.85 10.06
N TYR A 53 -29.14 -10.21 11.22
CA TYR A 53 -29.87 -8.95 11.34
C TYR A 53 -29.26 -7.83 10.49
N LEU A 54 -27.93 -7.69 10.51
CA LEU A 54 -27.19 -6.72 9.69
C LEU A 54 -27.44 -6.94 8.20
N MET A 55 -27.31 -8.18 7.72
CA MET A 55 -27.54 -8.51 6.30
C MET A 55 -28.98 -8.24 5.87
N GLN A 56 -29.97 -8.55 6.70
CA GLN A 56 -31.39 -8.23 6.44
C GLN A 56 -31.65 -6.72 6.32
N ASN A 57 -30.80 -5.90 6.94
CA ASN A 57 -30.86 -4.44 6.90
C ASN A 57 -29.83 -3.80 5.96
N GLY A 58 -29.26 -4.58 5.02
CA GLY A 58 -28.36 -4.07 4.00
C GLY A 58 -26.96 -3.70 4.49
N CYS A 59 -26.53 -4.21 5.65
CA CYS A 59 -25.17 -4.08 6.17
C CYS A 59 -24.43 -5.42 6.04
N THR A 60 -23.31 -5.44 5.32
CA THR A 60 -22.56 -6.66 4.99
C THR A 60 -21.52 -6.95 6.08
N PRO A 61 -21.60 -8.09 6.77
CA PRO A 61 -20.62 -8.46 7.80
C PRO A 61 -19.31 -8.94 7.17
N ILE A 62 -18.20 -8.50 7.75
CA ILE A 62 -16.85 -9.07 7.57
C ILE A 62 -16.44 -9.65 8.93
N VAL A 63 -16.22 -10.96 8.99
CA VAL A 63 -15.89 -11.64 10.24
C VAL A 63 -14.39 -11.91 10.31
N ARG A 64 -13.70 -11.23 11.24
CA ARG A 64 -12.34 -11.58 11.65
C ARG A 64 -12.39 -12.55 12.81
N LEU A 65 -11.68 -13.67 12.71
CA LEU A 65 -11.47 -14.54 13.85
C LEU A 65 -10.48 -13.88 14.82
N TYR A 66 -10.85 -13.73 16.08
CA TYR A 66 -9.95 -13.24 17.11
C TYR A 66 -9.02 -14.36 17.54
N LEU A 67 -7.72 -14.16 17.34
CA LEU A 67 -6.70 -15.18 17.61
C LEU A 67 -5.79 -14.83 18.80
N GLY A 68 -5.82 -13.58 19.30
CA GLY A 68 -4.84 -13.08 20.26
C GLY A 68 -3.42 -13.18 19.69
N ARG A 69 -2.46 -13.63 20.49
CA ARG A 69 -1.05 -13.79 20.11
C ARG A 69 -0.77 -15.10 19.36
N TRP A 70 -1.43 -15.26 18.21
CA TRP A 70 -1.47 -16.52 17.47
C TRP A 70 -0.25 -16.75 16.58
N GLY A 71 0.44 -15.67 16.18
CA GLY A 71 1.53 -15.71 15.22
C GLY A 71 1.13 -16.43 13.95
N ALA A 72 1.96 -17.39 13.52
CA ALA A 72 1.71 -18.21 12.33
C ALA A 72 0.96 -19.53 12.61
N ALA A 73 0.27 -19.69 13.75
CA ALA A 73 -0.39 -20.97 14.07
C ALA A 73 -1.56 -21.31 13.12
N PRO A 74 -1.83 -22.61 12.85
CA PRO A 74 -2.76 -23.03 11.81
C PRO A 74 -4.24 -22.83 12.18
N PHE A 75 -5.10 -22.88 11.17
CA PHE A 75 -6.56 -22.89 11.33
C PHE A 75 -7.03 -24.20 11.99
N THR A 76 -7.52 -24.12 13.23
CA THR A 76 -7.92 -25.29 14.01
C THR A 76 -9.35 -25.72 13.75
N ARG A 77 -9.71 -26.91 14.24
CA ARG A 77 -11.09 -27.40 14.23
C ARG A 77 -12.05 -26.46 14.97
N GLN A 78 -11.65 -25.88 16.09
CA GLN A 78 -12.49 -24.93 16.83
C GLN A 78 -12.80 -23.70 15.99
N LEU A 79 -11.78 -23.11 15.37
CA LEU A 79 -11.93 -21.95 14.48
C LEU A 79 -12.79 -22.28 13.26
N ARG A 80 -12.66 -23.50 12.73
CA ARG A 80 -13.54 -24.03 11.68
C ARG A 80 -14.99 -24.09 12.13
N ASP A 81 -15.26 -24.66 13.30
CA ASP A 81 -16.62 -24.83 13.79
C ASP A 81 -17.30 -23.46 14.06
N ILE A 82 -16.54 -22.46 14.54
CA ILE A 82 -16.98 -21.05 14.63
C ILE A 82 -17.28 -20.48 13.24
N THR A 83 -16.32 -20.59 12.30
CA THR A 83 -16.47 -20.10 10.92
C THR A 83 -17.72 -20.67 10.26
N MET A 84 -17.97 -21.97 10.44
CA MET A 84 -19.13 -22.65 9.87
C MET A 84 -20.47 -22.12 10.43
N ALA A 85 -20.50 -21.60 11.65
CA ALA A 85 -21.71 -20.96 12.19
C ALA A 85 -22.06 -19.69 11.39
N PHE A 86 -21.07 -18.83 11.13
CA PHE A 86 -21.26 -17.62 10.32
C PHE A 86 -21.55 -17.93 8.85
N VAL A 87 -20.88 -18.94 8.26
CA VAL A 87 -21.17 -19.38 6.88
C VAL A 87 -22.62 -19.85 6.75
N ARG A 88 -23.14 -20.62 7.73
CA ARG A 88 -24.54 -21.05 7.75
C ARG A 88 -25.53 -19.89 7.92
N ALA A 89 -25.12 -18.82 8.61
CA ALA A 89 -25.88 -17.57 8.70
C ALA A 89 -25.86 -16.76 7.38
N GLY A 90 -25.03 -17.14 6.41
CA GLY A 90 -24.94 -16.49 5.09
C GLY A 90 -23.77 -15.52 4.95
N VAL A 91 -22.90 -15.38 5.96
CA VAL A 91 -21.72 -14.50 5.88
C VAL A 91 -20.77 -15.01 4.79
N LYS A 92 -20.24 -14.07 4.02
CA LYS A 92 -19.32 -14.36 2.91
C LYS A 92 -17.90 -13.84 3.13
N TRP A 93 -17.70 -12.78 3.89
CA TRP A 93 -16.41 -12.09 3.99
C TRP A 93 -15.71 -12.46 5.29
N PHE A 94 -14.48 -12.97 5.20
CA PHE A 94 -13.74 -13.46 6.36
C PHE A 94 -12.28 -13.03 6.36
N GLU A 95 -11.74 -12.87 7.56
CA GLU A 95 -10.31 -12.67 7.80
C GLU A 95 -9.81 -13.63 8.87
N PHE A 96 -8.58 -14.11 8.70
CA PHE A 96 -7.95 -15.02 9.63
C PHE A 96 -6.89 -14.34 10.47
N TYR A 97 -5.79 -13.91 9.85
CA TYR A 97 -4.71 -13.19 10.54
C TYR A 97 -4.95 -11.68 10.56
N ASN A 98 -4.31 -11.02 11.53
CA ASN A 98 -4.30 -9.57 11.69
C ASN A 98 -2.86 -9.08 11.81
N GLU A 99 -2.49 -8.02 11.08
CA GLU A 99 -1.25 -7.24 11.22
C GLU A 99 -0.02 -8.03 11.70
N PRO A 100 0.37 -9.14 11.02
CA PRO A 100 1.50 -9.98 11.45
C PRO A 100 2.84 -9.24 11.44
N ASN A 101 2.90 -8.05 10.86
CA ASN A 101 4.02 -7.15 10.97
C ASN A 101 4.12 -6.44 12.34
N LEU A 102 3.23 -6.69 13.30
CA LEU A 102 3.31 -6.15 14.65
C LEU A 102 3.63 -7.24 15.68
N ASP A 103 4.53 -6.95 16.61
CA ASP A 103 4.94 -7.87 17.69
C ASP A 103 3.77 -8.35 18.56
N VAL A 104 2.70 -7.55 18.68
CA VAL A 104 1.54 -7.84 19.53
C VAL A 104 0.72 -9.04 19.04
N GLU A 105 0.87 -9.41 17.77
CA GLU A 105 0.15 -10.53 17.15
C GLU A 105 0.87 -11.88 17.36
N TRP A 106 2.07 -11.85 17.95
CA TRP A 106 2.92 -13.02 18.11
C TRP A 106 3.04 -13.48 19.57
N PRO A 107 3.29 -14.79 19.80
CA PRO A 107 3.64 -15.30 21.12
C PRO A 107 4.78 -14.49 21.74
N MET A 108 4.68 -14.24 23.05
CA MET A 108 5.67 -13.44 23.78
C MET A 108 7.08 -14.01 23.56
N GLY A 109 8.04 -13.13 23.23
CA GLY A 109 9.43 -13.51 22.94
C GLY A 109 9.72 -13.86 21.48
N THR A 110 8.71 -13.86 20.61
CA THR A 110 8.92 -13.93 19.16
C THR A 110 9.41 -12.57 18.64
N ASP A 111 10.42 -12.58 17.76
CA ASP A 111 10.90 -11.40 17.06
C ASP A 111 10.52 -11.51 15.57
N PRO A 112 9.26 -11.19 15.21
CA PRO A 112 8.78 -11.41 13.85
C PRO A 112 9.45 -10.45 12.87
N THR A 113 9.89 -10.99 11.74
CA THR A 113 10.63 -10.20 10.74
C THR A 113 10.37 -10.75 9.34
N TRP A 114 10.19 -9.84 8.37
CA TRP A 114 9.91 -10.23 6.98
C TRP A 114 11.09 -10.97 6.32
N GLN A 115 12.29 -10.81 6.88
CA GLN A 115 13.49 -11.51 6.46
C GLN A 115 13.53 -12.99 6.88
N ASP A 116 12.78 -13.41 7.91
CA ASP A 116 12.75 -14.79 8.38
C ASP A 116 11.77 -15.61 7.55
N PHE A 117 12.24 -16.07 6.40
CA PHE A 117 11.41 -16.82 5.47
C PHE A 117 10.92 -18.15 6.05
N ASP A 118 11.76 -18.87 6.78
CA ASP A 118 11.47 -20.25 7.17
C ASP A 118 10.57 -20.34 8.41
N ASN A 119 10.74 -19.43 9.38
CA ASN A 119 9.99 -19.51 10.64
C ASN A 119 8.81 -18.54 10.70
N ILE A 120 8.79 -17.49 9.87
CA ILE A 120 7.74 -16.47 9.87
C ILE A 120 6.93 -16.52 8.58
N ILE A 121 7.54 -16.24 7.42
CA ILE A 121 6.81 -16.06 6.15
C ILE A 121 6.17 -17.36 5.66
N ARG A 122 6.96 -18.44 5.55
CA ARG A 122 6.54 -19.76 5.07
C ARG A 122 5.34 -20.31 5.87
N PRO A 123 5.42 -20.50 7.20
CA PRO A 123 4.30 -21.07 7.95
C PRO A 123 3.06 -20.17 7.92
N LEU A 124 3.23 -18.85 7.96
CA LEU A 124 2.11 -17.91 7.92
C LEU A 124 1.35 -18.01 6.58
N MET A 125 2.08 -18.00 5.46
CA MET A 125 1.49 -18.10 4.12
C MET A 125 0.94 -19.48 3.80
N ASP A 126 1.60 -20.56 4.24
CA ASP A 126 1.08 -21.92 4.06
C ASP A 126 -0.24 -22.11 4.79
N ASN A 127 -0.32 -21.65 6.04
CA ASN A 127 -1.53 -21.74 6.85
C ASN A 127 -2.64 -20.82 6.34
N TRP A 128 -2.31 -19.60 5.92
CA TRP A 128 -3.28 -18.69 5.31
C TRP A 128 -3.83 -19.28 4.01
N LEU A 129 -2.98 -19.83 3.13
CA LEU A 129 -3.41 -20.37 1.85
C LEU A 129 -4.33 -21.59 2.03
N ALA A 130 -3.99 -22.50 2.94
CA ALA A 130 -4.84 -23.65 3.26
C ALA A 130 -6.21 -23.23 3.80
N TRP A 131 -6.25 -22.21 4.67
CA TRP A 131 -7.50 -21.61 5.13
C TRP A 131 -8.28 -20.94 3.99
N ALA A 132 -7.60 -20.19 3.13
CA ALA A 132 -8.22 -19.46 2.03
C ALA A 132 -8.86 -20.40 0.99
N GLU A 133 -8.19 -21.51 0.65
CA GLU A 133 -8.76 -22.58 -0.19
C GLU A 133 -10.01 -23.21 0.45
N PHE A 134 -9.99 -23.42 1.77
CA PHE A 134 -11.18 -23.87 2.49
C PHE A 134 -12.33 -22.87 2.39
N MET A 135 -12.09 -21.58 2.59
CA MET A 135 -13.13 -20.54 2.45
C MET A 135 -13.70 -20.49 1.03
N VAL A 136 -12.84 -20.56 0.00
CA VAL A 136 -13.25 -20.62 -1.40
C VAL A 136 -14.13 -21.86 -1.66
N SER A 137 -13.80 -23.02 -1.07
CA SER A 137 -14.61 -24.24 -1.22
C SER A 137 -16.04 -24.12 -0.64
N LEU A 138 -16.25 -23.18 0.27
CA LEU A 138 -17.56 -22.84 0.84
C LEU A 138 -18.29 -21.73 0.06
N GLY A 139 -17.69 -21.23 -1.02
CA GLY A 139 -18.18 -20.08 -1.77
C GLY A 139 -18.14 -18.79 -0.95
N CYS A 140 -17.15 -18.67 -0.05
CA CYS A 140 -16.86 -17.48 0.75
C CYS A 140 -15.61 -16.77 0.21
N TYR A 141 -15.36 -15.56 0.71
CA TYR A 141 -14.32 -14.64 0.27
C TYR A 141 -13.25 -14.53 1.35
N PRO A 142 -12.08 -15.20 1.19
CA PRO A 142 -10.98 -15.04 2.13
C PRO A 142 -10.25 -13.71 1.92
N GLY A 143 -10.07 -12.96 3.01
CA GLY A 143 -9.26 -11.76 3.04
C GLY A 143 -7.78 -12.10 3.09
N PHE A 144 -7.02 -11.54 2.15
CA PHE A 144 -5.58 -11.45 2.27
C PHE A 144 -5.21 -10.58 3.48
N ILE A 145 -4.14 -10.97 4.16
CA ILE A 145 -3.82 -10.48 5.51
C ILE A 145 -3.59 -8.96 5.50
N PRO A 146 -4.33 -8.18 6.31
CA PRO A 146 -4.04 -6.76 6.46
C PRO A 146 -2.73 -6.56 7.22
N LEU A 147 -2.01 -5.50 6.88
CA LEU A 147 -0.76 -5.10 7.53
C LEU A 147 -0.95 -3.75 8.19
N ALA A 148 -0.31 -3.54 9.35
CA ALA A 148 -0.23 -2.22 9.94
C ALA A 148 0.56 -1.30 9.00
N GLU A 149 -0.01 -0.16 8.61
CA GLU A 149 0.64 0.76 7.68
C GLU A 149 1.80 1.49 8.37
N SER A 150 3.02 1.05 8.07
CA SER A 150 4.25 1.62 8.61
C SER A 150 5.32 1.70 7.53
N ASP A 151 6.17 2.72 7.63
CA ASP A 151 7.40 2.91 6.86
C ASP A 151 8.66 2.55 7.69
N ASN A 152 8.49 2.18 8.96
CA ASN A 152 9.58 1.69 9.80
C ASN A 152 10.11 0.37 9.22
N PRO A 153 11.43 0.20 8.95
CA PRO A 153 11.97 -0.98 8.29
C PRO A 153 11.54 -2.33 8.87
N ARG A 154 11.35 -2.41 10.20
CA ARG A 154 10.92 -3.63 10.90
C ARG A 154 9.46 -3.96 10.59
N TYR A 155 8.62 -2.94 10.56
CA TYR A 155 7.16 -3.05 10.42
C TYR A 155 6.67 -2.68 9.02
N ALA A 156 7.58 -2.39 8.08
CA ALA A 156 7.26 -1.81 6.79
C ALA A 156 6.26 -2.68 6.03
N ALA A 157 5.05 -2.16 5.84
CA ALA A 157 3.97 -2.94 5.23
C ALA A 157 4.34 -3.42 3.82
N THR A 158 5.11 -2.61 3.10
CA THR A 158 5.62 -2.92 1.77
C THR A 158 6.56 -4.14 1.78
N LEU A 159 7.52 -4.20 2.69
CA LEU A 159 8.49 -5.29 2.78
C LEU A 159 7.82 -6.61 3.18
N TRP A 160 6.88 -6.55 4.13
CA TRP A 160 6.08 -7.70 4.54
C TRP A 160 5.17 -8.20 3.41
N MET A 161 4.47 -7.30 2.71
CA MET A 161 3.62 -7.64 1.57
C MET A 161 4.43 -8.29 0.44
N ASP A 162 5.60 -7.73 0.12
CA ASP A 162 6.49 -8.30 -0.89
C ASP A 162 7.00 -9.68 -0.46
N ALA A 163 7.35 -9.88 0.81
CA ALA A 163 7.77 -11.20 1.31
C ALA A 163 6.65 -12.24 1.15
N PHE A 164 5.41 -11.90 1.50
CA PHE A 164 4.25 -12.77 1.34
C PHE A 164 3.98 -13.15 -0.12
N LEU A 165 3.87 -12.15 -0.99
CA LEU A 165 3.52 -12.37 -2.40
C LEU A 165 4.64 -13.08 -3.17
N ASN A 166 5.91 -12.77 -2.88
CA ASN A 166 7.03 -13.48 -3.48
C ASN A 166 7.08 -14.95 -3.04
N TYR A 167 6.84 -15.25 -1.76
CA TYR A 167 6.76 -16.63 -1.30
C TYR A 167 5.64 -17.41 -2.01
N LEU A 168 4.44 -16.82 -2.10
CA LEU A 168 3.31 -17.43 -2.81
C LEU A 168 3.60 -17.62 -4.31
N ALA A 169 4.27 -16.65 -4.95
CA ALA A 169 4.65 -16.74 -6.36
C ALA A 169 5.68 -17.85 -6.62
N GLN A 170 6.65 -18.03 -5.73
CA GLN A 170 7.71 -19.01 -5.89
C GLN A 170 7.27 -20.42 -5.52
N THR A 171 6.41 -20.57 -4.52
CA THR A 171 6.10 -21.88 -3.92
C THR A 171 4.70 -22.38 -4.27
N HIS A 172 3.72 -21.49 -4.40
CA HIS A 172 2.30 -21.83 -4.49
C HIS A 172 1.57 -21.11 -5.63
N TYR A 173 2.28 -20.85 -6.74
CA TYR A 173 1.81 -20.01 -7.84
C TYR A 173 0.37 -20.32 -8.29
N GLU A 174 0.10 -21.56 -8.67
CA GLU A 174 -1.21 -21.98 -9.18
C GLU A 174 -2.29 -22.00 -8.08
N ARG A 175 -1.92 -22.38 -6.86
CA ARG A 175 -2.85 -22.42 -5.72
C ARG A 175 -3.32 -21.02 -5.36
N PHE A 176 -2.40 -20.06 -5.28
CA PHE A 176 -2.78 -18.69 -4.99
C PHE A 176 -3.57 -18.06 -6.14
N ARG A 177 -3.20 -18.30 -7.40
CA ARG A 177 -4.01 -17.90 -8.56
C ARG A 177 -5.43 -18.44 -8.51
N TYR A 178 -5.59 -19.70 -8.10
CA TYR A 178 -6.90 -20.29 -7.89
C TYR A 178 -7.71 -19.53 -6.83
N VAL A 179 -7.11 -19.19 -5.69
CA VAL A 179 -7.79 -18.39 -4.65
C VAL A 179 -8.16 -16.99 -5.16
N LEU A 180 -7.26 -16.31 -5.86
CA LEU A 180 -7.54 -15.02 -6.49
C LEU A 180 -8.74 -15.11 -7.46
N ALA A 181 -8.77 -16.12 -8.32
CA ALA A 181 -9.83 -16.30 -9.32
C ALA A 181 -11.23 -16.58 -8.71
N ASN A 182 -11.27 -17.08 -7.47
CA ASN A 182 -12.47 -17.69 -6.87
C ASN A 182 -12.92 -17.02 -5.56
N GLY A 183 -12.52 -15.77 -5.31
CA GLY A 183 -13.16 -14.96 -4.28
C GLY A 183 -12.23 -14.32 -3.26
N ALA A 184 -10.91 -14.36 -3.44
CA ALA A 184 -10.02 -13.58 -2.58
C ALA A 184 -10.34 -12.08 -2.67
N PHE A 185 -10.24 -11.39 -1.54
CA PHE A 185 -10.15 -9.94 -1.48
C PHE A 185 -8.92 -9.55 -0.67
N CYS A 186 -8.47 -8.30 -0.75
CA CYS A 186 -7.42 -7.78 0.11
C CYS A 186 -8.04 -6.93 1.22
N ALA A 187 -7.83 -7.34 2.48
CA ALA A 187 -8.11 -6.52 3.63
C ALA A 187 -6.95 -5.53 3.82
N THR A 188 -7.27 -4.26 4.10
CA THR A 188 -6.26 -3.23 4.38
C THR A 188 -6.66 -2.45 5.63
N HIS A 189 -5.67 -1.87 6.30
CA HIS A 189 -5.94 -0.98 7.44
C HIS A 189 -5.55 0.47 7.11
N PRO A 190 -6.35 1.19 6.29
CA PRO A 190 -6.00 2.52 5.81
C PRO A 190 -6.02 3.56 6.92
N TYR A 191 -4.88 3.80 7.54
CA TYR A 191 -4.69 4.85 8.54
C TYR A 191 -4.31 6.14 7.82
N ILE A 192 -5.32 6.89 7.36
CA ILE A 192 -5.13 8.03 6.42
C ILE A 192 -4.39 9.22 7.08
N LEU A 193 -4.24 9.23 8.42
CA LEU A 193 -3.71 10.36 9.19
C LEU A 193 -4.39 11.69 8.79
N ASN A 194 -3.62 12.74 8.51
CA ASN A 194 -4.11 13.97 7.88
C ASN A 194 -3.84 14.05 6.36
N HIS A 195 -3.60 12.92 5.68
CA HIS A 195 -3.34 12.85 4.23
C HIS A 195 -4.63 12.93 3.38
N TYR A 196 -5.49 13.89 3.71
CA TYR A 196 -6.68 14.22 2.96
C TYR A 196 -6.91 15.73 3.02
N TYR A 197 -7.48 16.29 1.98
CA TYR A 197 -7.77 17.73 1.94
C TYR A 197 -8.85 18.05 0.92
N GLN A 198 -9.40 19.25 1.06
CA GLN A 198 -10.30 19.83 0.08
C GLN A 198 -9.62 21.02 -0.60
N GLU A 199 -9.71 21.12 -1.92
CA GLU A 199 -9.17 22.23 -2.71
C GLU A 199 -9.81 23.57 -2.36
N ILE A 200 -9.04 24.66 -2.38
CA ILE A 200 -9.61 26.01 -2.43
C ILE A 200 -10.11 26.26 -3.86
N PRO A 201 -11.41 26.54 -4.07
CA PRO A 201 -11.95 26.75 -5.41
C PRO A 201 -11.16 27.77 -6.22
N GLY A 202 -10.73 27.37 -7.42
CA GLY A 202 -9.98 28.24 -8.35
C GLY A 202 -8.51 28.46 -8.02
N ARG A 203 -7.93 27.80 -6.99
CA ARG A 203 -6.51 27.93 -6.62
C ARG A 203 -5.64 26.72 -6.97
N GLY A 204 -6.22 25.75 -7.67
CA GLY A 204 -5.51 24.57 -8.17
C GLY A 204 -5.39 23.44 -7.14
N PRO A 205 -4.89 22.27 -7.58
CA PRO A 205 -5.09 21.02 -6.86
C PRO A 205 -4.14 20.83 -5.68
N ALA A 206 -3.07 21.63 -5.56
CA ALA A 206 -2.20 21.63 -4.39
C ALA A 206 -2.62 22.64 -3.30
N SER A 207 -3.82 23.22 -3.41
CA SER A 207 -4.31 24.26 -2.51
C SER A 207 -5.27 23.70 -1.47
N ALA A 208 -4.82 23.43 -0.25
CA ALA A 208 -5.68 22.89 0.79
C ALA A 208 -6.49 23.99 1.52
N ARG A 209 -7.80 23.79 1.66
CA ARG A 209 -8.67 24.60 2.54
C ARG A 209 -8.24 24.44 4.00
N PRO A 210 -8.28 25.52 4.80
CA PRO A 210 -8.24 25.43 6.25
C PRO A 210 -9.38 24.53 6.77
N ALA A 211 -9.15 23.81 7.86
CA ALA A 211 -10.11 22.89 8.47
C ALA A 211 -11.52 23.48 8.65
N SER A 212 -11.62 24.74 9.08
CA SER A 212 -12.89 25.45 9.32
C SER A 212 -13.70 25.78 8.06
N GLN A 213 -13.11 25.63 6.87
CA GLN A 213 -13.75 25.93 5.57
C GLN A 213 -14.09 24.68 4.77
N GLN A 214 -13.79 23.49 5.33
CA GLN A 214 -14.07 22.24 4.65
C GLN A 214 -15.57 21.90 4.70
N ASN A 215 -16.11 21.40 3.60
CA ASN A 215 -17.51 21.08 3.46
C ASN A 215 -17.69 19.82 2.59
N ALA A 216 -18.28 18.78 3.19
CA ALA A 216 -18.55 17.50 2.54
C ALA A 216 -19.42 17.61 1.28
N ARG A 217 -20.30 18.62 1.21
CA ARG A 217 -21.24 18.79 0.09
C ARG A 217 -20.61 19.45 -1.14
N GLU A 218 -19.35 19.85 -1.05
CA GLU A 218 -18.60 20.50 -2.11
C GLU A 218 -17.52 19.56 -2.63
N GLY A 219 -17.20 19.64 -3.93
CA GLY A 219 -16.15 18.84 -4.55
C GLY A 219 -14.72 19.29 -4.17
N GLY A 220 -13.74 18.77 -4.91
CA GLY A 220 -12.32 19.07 -4.71
C GLY A 220 -11.67 18.29 -3.56
N TRP A 221 -12.22 17.15 -3.18
CA TRP A 221 -11.62 16.30 -2.15
C TRP A 221 -10.58 15.33 -2.73
N HIS A 222 -9.47 15.18 -2.02
CA HIS A 222 -8.36 14.30 -2.37
C HIS A 222 -8.13 13.25 -1.28
N PHE A 223 -7.94 12.00 -1.72
CA PHE A 223 -7.70 10.82 -0.88
C PHE A 223 -6.69 9.83 -1.49
N GLU A 224 -6.05 10.21 -2.60
CA GLU A 224 -5.18 9.39 -3.42
C GLU A 224 -3.71 9.37 -2.96
N TYR A 225 -3.44 9.76 -1.71
CA TYR A 225 -2.10 9.72 -1.11
C TYR A 225 -1.40 8.36 -1.35
N PRO A 226 -0.08 8.35 -1.66
CA PRO A 226 0.84 9.48 -1.75
C PRO A 226 0.92 10.14 -3.14
N TYR A 227 -0.03 9.85 -4.03
CA TYR A 227 -0.01 10.31 -5.43
C TYR A 227 -0.71 11.66 -5.64
N ASP A 228 -1.24 12.24 -4.57
CA ASP A 228 -1.95 13.50 -4.62
C ASP A 228 -0.99 14.69 -4.90
N PRO A 229 -1.53 15.81 -5.40
CA PRO A 229 -0.76 17.01 -5.73
C PRO A 229 0.13 17.58 -4.61
N ILE A 230 -0.26 17.51 -3.33
CA ILE A 230 0.53 18.07 -2.23
C ILE A 230 1.76 17.20 -2.00
N SER A 231 1.57 15.89 -1.88
CA SER A 231 2.67 14.92 -1.75
C SER A 231 3.66 15.06 -2.91
N GLN A 232 3.15 15.08 -4.15
CA GLN A 232 4.00 15.09 -5.34
C GLN A 232 4.72 16.43 -5.58
N ARG A 233 4.18 17.55 -5.09
CA ARG A 233 4.89 18.84 -5.10
C ARG A 233 6.07 18.82 -4.14
N ASP A 234 5.87 18.27 -2.94
CA ASP A 234 6.84 18.34 -1.85
C ASP A 234 7.93 17.25 -1.98
N ASP A 235 7.58 16.07 -2.50
CA ASP A 235 8.50 14.95 -2.75
C ASP A 235 8.16 14.24 -4.09
N PRO A 236 8.52 14.85 -5.24
CA PRO A 236 8.19 14.33 -6.56
C PRO A 236 8.69 12.90 -6.77
N GLY A 237 7.80 12.01 -7.23
CA GLY A 237 8.13 10.60 -7.45
C GLY A 237 7.96 9.71 -6.23
N ARG A 238 7.47 10.23 -5.10
CA ARG A 238 7.03 9.40 -3.96
C ARG A 238 5.92 8.44 -4.41
N THR A 239 6.05 7.17 -4.04
CA THR A 239 5.04 6.15 -4.32
C THR A 239 4.79 5.27 -3.09
N VAL A 240 3.80 4.39 -3.18
CA VAL A 240 3.57 3.36 -2.16
C VAL A 240 4.79 2.45 -1.97
N TYR A 241 5.59 2.23 -3.02
CA TYR A 241 6.80 1.39 -2.98
C TYR A 241 8.06 2.14 -2.55
N GLY A 242 7.96 3.47 -2.45
CA GLY A 242 9.07 4.37 -2.18
C GLY A 242 9.52 5.06 -3.46
N GLY A 243 10.83 5.22 -3.63
CA GLY A 243 11.40 5.84 -4.82
C GLY A 243 12.01 7.21 -4.58
N THR A 244 11.96 7.72 -3.35
CA THR A 244 12.65 8.96 -2.97
C THR A 244 13.52 8.75 -1.74
N ARG A 245 14.46 9.67 -1.50
CA ARG A 245 15.30 9.68 -0.30
C ARG A 245 14.46 9.80 0.99
N LEU A 246 13.29 10.42 0.92
CA LEU A 246 12.41 10.65 2.08
C LEU A 246 11.44 9.49 2.34
N SER A 247 11.27 8.58 1.39
CA SER A 247 10.39 7.40 1.50
C SER A 247 11.10 6.13 1.01
N PRO A 248 12.28 5.77 1.56
CA PRO A 248 13.11 4.69 1.01
C PRO A 248 12.45 3.30 1.09
N TYR A 249 11.47 3.11 1.97
CA TYR A 249 10.71 1.87 2.16
C TYR A 249 9.25 1.99 1.72
N GLY A 250 8.92 3.07 1.01
CA GLY A 250 7.54 3.36 0.64
C GLY A 250 6.75 4.12 1.69
N ASP A 251 5.55 4.47 1.27
CA ASP A 251 4.64 5.31 2.02
C ASP A 251 3.22 4.75 1.93
N PRO A 252 2.93 3.71 2.74
CA PRO A 252 1.69 2.95 2.66
C PRO A 252 0.51 3.64 3.36
N VAL A 253 0.69 4.86 3.88
CA VAL A 253 -0.21 5.50 4.85
C VAL A 253 -1.31 6.31 4.14
N GLY A 254 -2.14 5.64 3.34
CA GLY A 254 -3.15 6.29 2.50
C GLY A 254 -4.35 5.40 2.22
N LEU A 255 -5.51 6.02 1.94
CA LEU A 255 -6.79 5.31 1.84
C LEU A 255 -6.77 4.09 0.90
N ILE A 256 -6.05 4.21 -0.22
CA ILE A 256 -5.97 3.16 -1.25
C ILE A 256 -4.57 2.56 -1.39
N ALA A 257 -3.61 2.96 -0.56
CA ALA A 257 -2.18 2.71 -0.80
C ALA A 257 -1.86 1.21 -0.79
N MET A 258 -2.15 0.50 0.30
CA MET A 258 -1.89 -0.94 0.38
C MET A 258 -2.75 -1.77 -0.58
N GLY A 259 -3.99 -1.33 -0.85
CA GLY A 259 -4.85 -1.98 -1.84
C GLY A 259 -4.30 -1.88 -3.27
N ARG A 260 -3.73 -0.71 -3.60
CA ARG A 260 -3.04 -0.46 -4.87
C ARG A 260 -1.79 -1.32 -4.98
N MET A 261 -0.95 -1.32 -3.94
CA MET A 261 0.25 -2.14 -3.89
C MET A 261 -0.08 -3.62 -4.15
N PHE A 262 -1.06 -4.16 -3.43
CA PHE A 262 -1.47 -5.54 -3.57
C PHE A 262 -1.95 -5.86 -4.99
N ASN A 263 -2.81 -5.01 -5.57
CA ASN A 263 -3.31 -5.18 -6.94
C ASN A 263 -2.18 -5.13 -7.99
N GLU A 264 -1.30 -4.13 -7.92
CA GLU A 264 -0.19 -3.97 -8.86
C GLU A 264 0.82 -5.11 -8.74
N ARG A 265 1.13 -5.58 -7.51
CA ARG A 265 1.98 -6.77 -7.31
C ARG A 265 1.32 -8.04 -7.81
N CYS A 266 0.04 -8.23 -7.54
CA CYS A 266 -0.66 -9.42 -8.02
C CYS A 266 -0.79 -9.43 -9.55
N ALA A 267 -0.98 -8.27 -10.17
CA ALA A 267 -0.98 -8.15 -11.63
C ALA A 267 0.39 -8.55 -12.20
N ALA A 268 1.48 -8.04 -11.62
CA ALA A 268 2.84 -8.35 -12.06
C ALA A 268 3.24 -9.81 -11.87
N LEU A 269 2.90 -10.40 -10.71
CA LEU A 269 3.31 -11.76 -10.36
C LEU A 269 2.35 -12.81 -10.94
N PHE A 270 1.04 -12.60 -10.81
CA PHE A 270 0.02 -13.62 -11.05
C PHE A 270 -0.89 -13.33 -12.26
N GLY A 271 -0.80 -12.13 -12.85
CA GLY A 271 -1.63 -11.74 -14.00
C GLY A 271 -3.07 -11.35 -13.63
N SER A 272 -3.34 -10.98 -12.37
CA SER A 272 -4.65 -10.45 -11.99
C SER A 272 -4.95 -9.11 -12.67
N GLN A 273 -6.22 -8.79 -12.85
CA GLN A 273 -6.65 -7.47 -13.38
C GLN A 273 -7.08 -6.54 -12.25
N ALA A 274 -7.98 -7.01 -11.40
CA ALA A 274 -8.53 -6.23 -10.30
C ALA A 274 -9.06 -7.16 -9.21
N ILE A 275 -8.42 -7.15 -8.05
CA ILE A 275 -8.83 -7.92 -6.87
C ILE A 275 -9.54 -6.95 -5.91
N PRO A 276 -10.74 -7.28 -5.41
CA PRO A 276 -11.45 -6.40 -4.48
C PRO A 276 -10.60 -6.08 -3.25
N VAL A 277 -10.73 -4.85 -2.78
CA VAL A 277 -10.11 -4.34 -1.56
C VAL A 277 -11.18 -3.73 -0.69
N VAL A 278 -11.13 -4.04 0.60
CA VAL A 278 -11.92 -3.36 1.63
C VAL A 278 -10.97 -2.93 2.73
N GLY A 279 -11.03 -1.65 3.10
CA GLY A 279 -10.41 -1.19 4.35
C GLY A 279 -11.18 -1.78 5.52
N THR A 280 -10.61 -2.67 6.30
CA THR A 280 -11.30 -3.42 7.37
C THR A 280 -11.04 -2.85 8.75
N GLU A 281 -10.23 -1.80 8.83
CA GLU A 281 -9.99 -0.99 10.02
C GLU A 281 -9.35 0.33 9.56
N GLY A 282 -9.85 1.50 9.93
CA GLY A 282 -9.15 2.76 9.59
C GLY A 282 -10.08 3.94 9.31
N GLY A 283 -9.81 4.67 8.23
CA GLY A 283 -10.49 5.90 7.88
C GLY A 283 -9.86 7.13 8.55
N ILE A 284 -10.61 8.21 8.66
CA ILE A 284 -10.16 9.45 9.31
C ILE A 284 -10.49 9.36 10.80
N TYR A 285 -9.46 9.26 11.63
CA TYR A 285 -9.62 9.08 13.07
C TYR A 285 -10.29 10.29 13.76
N PRO A 286 -11.34 10.09 14.59
CA PRO A 286 -11.98 11.16 15.34
C PRO A 286 -11.17 11.53 16.60
N PHE A 287 -11.06 12.83 16.89
CA PHE A 287 -10.50 13.33 18.15
C PHE A 287 -11.04 14.73 18.49
N ASP A 288 -10.73 15.17 19.70
CA ASP A 288 -11.00 16.53 20.18
C ASP A 288 -9.81 17.47 19.91
N GLY A 289 -10.10 18.66 19.40
CA GLY A 289 -9.09 19.69 19.16
C GLY A 289 -8.61 19.75 17.72
N THR A 290 -7.31 19.95 17.51
CA THR A 290 -6.68 20.09 16.19
C THR A 290 -5.43 19.22 16.14
N TYR A 291 -5.26 18.49 15.04
CA TYR A 291 -4.16 17.53 14.88
C TYR A 291 -3.54 17.64 13.49
N GLN A 292 -2.23 17.47 13.42
CA GLN A 292 -1.44 17.53 12.20
C GLN A 292 -0.22 16.63 12.38
N GLN A 293 -0.25 15.44 11.81
CA GLN A 293 0.86 14.48 11.91
C GLN A 293 1.90 14.76 10.84
N ASP A 294 1.43 15.01 9.62
CA ASP A 294 2.25 15.43 8.50
C ASP A 294 2.05 16.93 8.23
N THR A 295 3.13 17.69 8.32
CA THR A 295 3.12 19.15 8.15
C THR A 295 2.95 19.61 6.71
N ARG A 296 3.05 18.69 5.73
CA ARG A 296 2.73 18.97 4.31
C ARG A 296 1.23 19.22 4.11
N TYR A 297 0.41 18.55 4.91
CA TYR A 297 -1.06 18.63 4.84
C TYR A 297 -1.60 19.62 5.86
N PRO A 298 -2.80 20.19 5.62
CA PRO A 298 -3.47 20.98 6.64
C PRO A 298 -3.69 20.14 7.91
N ALA A 299 -3.70 20.82 9.05
CA ALA A 299 -4.27 20.26 10.26
C ALA A 299 -5.78 20.01 10.04
N TYR A 300 -6.34 19.07 10.79
CA TYR A 300 -7.78 18.88 10.87
C TYR A 300 -8.26 18.97 12.32
N ASN A 301 -9.50 19.39 12.48
CA ASN A 301 -10.25 19.41 13.72
C ASN A 301 -11.51 18.53 13.61
N THR A 302 -12.29 18.47 14.69
CA THR A 302 -13.52 17.67 14.77
C THR A 302 -14.52 17.98 13.64
N GLN A 303 -14.67 19.24 13.23
CA GLN A 303 -15.58 19.61 12.14
C GLN A 303 -15.08 19.12 10.77
N SER A 304 -13.81 19.39 10.45
CA SER A 304 -13.20 18.89 9.20
C SER A 304 -13.13 17.36 9.15
N GLN A 305 -12.92 16.69 10.30
CA GLN A 305 -12.93 15.24 10.38
C GLN A 305 -14.29 14.69 9.96
N ALA A 306 -15.37 15.31 10.45
CA ALA A 306 -16.72 14.90 10.14
C ALA A 306 -17.07 15.12 8.66
N HIS A 307 -16.71 16.27 8.10
CA HIS A 307 -16.90 16.53 6.67
C HIS A 307 -16.02 15.63 5.78
N GLY A 308 -14.75 15.47 6.12
CA GLY A 308 -13.81 14.59 5.42
C GLY A 308 -14.29 13.14 5.43
N THR A 309 -14.89 12.66 6.53
CA THR A 309 -15.42 11.29 6.62
C THR A 309 -16.56 11.05 5.65
N VAL A 310 -17.52 11.98 5.54
CA VAL A 310 -18.60 11.88 4.56
C VAL A 310 -18.03 11.93 3.13
N ALA A 311 -17.17 12.91 2.87
CA ALA A 311 -16.56 13.09 1.56
C ALA A 311 -15.72 11.88 1.13
N MET A 312 -15.03 11.24 2.07
CA MET A 312 -14.27 10.00 1.84
C MET A 312 -15.20 8.90 1.31
N PHE A 313 -16.35 8.66 1.94
CA PHE A 313 -17.28 7.63 1.45
C PHE A 313 -17.89 7.96 0.09
N GLU A 314 -18.21 9.23 -0.17
CA GLU A 314 -18.68 9.66 -1.48
C GLU A 314 -17.58 9.50 -2.55
N TRP A 315 -16.33 9.85 -2.22
CA TRP A 315 -15.18 9.65 -3.08
C TRP A 315 -14.95 8.16 -3.36
N ILE A 316 -15.09 7.28 -2.37
CA ILE A 316 -15.01 5.82 -2.58
C ILE A 316 -16.07 5.34 -3.57
N ALA A 317 -17.30 5.84 -3.44
CA ALA A 317 -18.40 5.44 -4.31
C ALA A 317 -18.21 5.92 -5.77
N THR A 318 -17.61 7.08 -5.97
CA THR A 318 -17.65 7.81 -7.25
C THR A 318 -16.33 7.95 -7.98
N GLN A 319 -15.20 7.94 -7.26
CA GLN A 319 -13.88 8.28 -7.78
C GLN A 319 -12.81 7.21 -7.50
N ALA A 320 -12.92 6.49 -6.38
CA ALA A 320 -11.96 5.43 -6.06
C ALA A 320 -11.93 4.35 -7.15
N PRO A 321 -10.78 3.66 -7.31
CA PRO A 321 -10.67 2.54 -8.24
C PRO A 321 -11.83 1.54 -8.10
N PRO A 322 -12.28 0.90 -9.20
CA PRO A 322 -13.38 -0.06 -9.17
C PRO A 322 -13.22 -1.18 -8.14
N TRP A 323 -11.98 -1.60 -7.89
CA TRP A 323 -11.64 -2.64 -6.94
C TRP A 323 -11.75 -2.21 -5.46
N PHE A 324 -11.80 -0.91 -5.13
CA PHE A 324 -11.89 -0.44 -3.75
C PHE A 324 -13.36 -0.31 -3.32
N PHE A 325 -13.85 -1.27 -2.53
CA PHE A 325 -15.27 -1.41 -2.22
C PHE A 325 -15.75 -0.59 -1.02
N GLY A 326 -14.85 -0.17 -0.13
CA GLY A 326 -15.25 0.53 1.07
C GLY A 326 -14.17 0.59 2.11
N VAL A 327 -14.49 1.24 3.22
CA VAL A 327 -13.68 1.22 4.43
C VAL A 327 -14.60 1.12 5.64
N THR A 328 -14.27 0.25 6.58
CA THR A 328 -14.83 0.31 7.92
C THR A 328 -14.03 1.30 8.73
N LEU A 329 -14.71 2.32 9.23
CA LEU A 329 -14.16 3.19 10.25
C LEU A 329 -13.62 2.35 11.40
N TRP A 330 -12.66 2.91 12.12
CA TRP A 330 -12.12 2.36 13.36
C TRP A 330 -13.23 1.99 14.37
N LYS A 331 -12.84 1.46 15.52
CA LYS A 331 -13.77 0.96 16.54
C LYS A 331 -14.88 1.94 16.92
N GLU A 332 -16.07 1.41 17.13
CA GLU A 332 -17.26 2.18 17.47
C GLU A 332 -17.10 3.01 18.76
N ASP A 333 -16.35 2.56 19.76
CA ASP A 333 -16.09 3.38 20.95
C ASP A 333 -15.46 4.73 20.60
N ASN A 334 -14.56 4.77 19.61
CA ASN A 334 -13.97 6.03 19.17
C ASN A 334 -14.96 7.01 18.52
N TYR A 335 -16.12 6.53 18.07
CA TYR A 335 -17.16 7.36 17.45
C TYR A 335 -18.36 7.61 18.36
N TYR A 336 -18.51 6.86 19.45
CA TYR A 336 -19.69 6.93 20.33
C TYR A 336 -19.34 7.21 21.80
N ILE A 337 -18.08 7.06 22.21
CA ILE A 337 -17.61 7.16 23.61
C ILE A 337 -16.42 8.13 23.71
N PRO A 338 -16.38 9.06 24.70
CA PRO A 338 -17.41 9.34 25.71
C PRO A 338 -18.62 10.09 25.15
N GLY A 339 -18.53 10.56 23.91
CA GLY A 339 -19.57 11.28 23.22
C GLY A 339 -19.62 10.87 21.77
N ARG A 340 -20.74 11.17 21.14
CA ARG A 340 -20.98 10.86 19.74
C ARG A 340 -20.21 11.82 18.84
N ALA A 341 -19.37 11.28 17.96
CA ALA A 341 -18.56 12.05 17.02
C ALA A 341 -19.47 12.74 15.98
N PRO A 342 -19.22 14.02 15.63
CA PRO A 342 -20.03 14.75 14.64
C PRO A 342 -20.07 14.10 13.24
N ALA A 343 -19.07 13.26 12.92
CA ALA A 343 -19.08 12.44 11.70
C ALA A 343 -20.32 11.55 11.60
N ILE A 344 -20.74 10.95 12.72
CA ILE A 344 -21.91 10.07 12.74
C ILE A 344 -23.17 10.88 12.43
N ASP A 345 -23.36 12.03 13.06
CA ASP A 345 -24.53 12.90 12.81
C ASP A 345 -24.62 13.33 11.35
N LEU A 346 -23.49 13.67 10.73
CA LEU A 346 -23.45 14.02 9.31
C LEU A 346 -23.74 12.82 8.41
N LEU A 347 -23.25 11.62 8.73
CA LEU A 347 -23.56 10.40 7.98
C LEU A 347 -25.05 10.04 8.05
N GLU A 348 -25.73 10.30 9.17
CA GLU A 348 -27.19 10.13 9.30
C GLU A 348 -27.98 11.13 8.47
N GLN A 349 -27.50 12.36 8.36
CA GLN A 349 -28.14 13.42 7.59
C GLN A 349 -27.93 13.28 6.08
N ILE A 350 -26.82 12.68 5.65
CA ILE A 350 -26.44 12.57 4.25
C ILE A 350 -26.61 11.11 3.77
N PRO A 351 -27.52 10.83 2.82
CA PRO A 351 -27.70 9.48 2.29
C PRO A 351 -26.40 8.89 1.69
N PRO A 352 -26.16 7.57 1.82
CA PRO A 352 -25.01 6.95 1.17
C PRO A 352 -25.13 7.00 -0.35
N VAL A 353 -24.00 7.23 -1.02
CA VAL A 353 -23.86 6.97 -2.46
C VAL A 353 -23.40 5.53 -2.62
N PHE A 354 -24.17 4.74 -3.38
CA PHE A 354 -23.82 3.35 -3.65
C PHE A 354 -22.79 3.27 -4.78
N LYS A 355 -21.77 2.43 -4.59
CA LYS A 355 -20.72 2.22 -5.57
C LYS A 355 -21.25 1.37 -6.72
N THR A 356 -21.12 1.89 -7.94
CA THR A 356 -21.31 1.07 -9.15
C THR A 356 -20.02 0.30 -9.41
N VAL A 357 -20.11 -1.03 -9.44
CA VAL A 357 -18.95 -1.88 -9.68
C VAL A 357 -19.04 -2.46 -11.10
N PRO A 358 -18.06 -2.18 -11.97
CA PRO A 358 -18.04 -2.70 -13.32
C PRO A 358 -17.71 -4.19 -13.33
N SER A 359 -18.08 -4.84 -14.43
CA SER A 359 -17.86 -6.27 -14.65
C SER A 359 -16.44 -6.57 -15.14
N ILE A 360 -15.46 -6.38 -14.24
CA ILE A 360 -14.04 -6.64 -14.49
C ILE A 360 -13.69 -8.01 -13.92
N GLU A 361 -13.11 -8.89 -14.74
CA GLU A 361 -12.59 -10.18 -14.27
C GLU A 361 -11.46 -9.99 -13.25
N VAL A 362 -11.45 -10.75 -12.16
CA VAL A 362 -10.31 -10.72 -11.22
C VAL A 362 -9.06 -11.31 -11.89
N MET A 363 -9.24 -12.40 -12.64
CA MET A 363 -8.19 -13.07 -13.41
C MET A 363 -8.62 -13.11 -14.88
N GLY A 364 -7.78 -12.62 -15.79
CA GLY A 364 -8.12 -12.57 -17.22
C GLY A 364 -6.90 -12.32 -18.09
N ALA A 365 -7.08 -12.41 -19.41
CA ALA A 365 -6.08 -11.91 -20.35
C ALA A 365 -5.84 -10.43 -20.06
N ALA A 366 -4.58 -10.03 -19.94
CA ALA A 366 -4.21 -8.67 -19.54
C ALA A 366 -4.95 -7.63 -20.40
N THR A 367 -5.98 -7.03 -19.84
CA THR A 367 -6.49 -5.76 -20.34
C THR A 367 -5.39 -4.77 -20.01
N PRO A 368 -4.84 -4.01 -20.98
CA PRO A 368 -3.90 -2.97 -20.67
C PRO A 368 -4.65 -1.91 -19.83
N ILE A 369 -4.58 -2.05 -18.51
CA ILE A 369 -4.73 -0.93 -17.61
C ILE A 369 -3.72 0.10 -18.14
N PRO A 370 -4.08 1.39 -18.30
CA PRO A 370 -3.09 2.41 -18.52
C PRO A 370 -2.15 2.36 -17.32
N MET A 371 -1.06 1.62 -17.44
CA MET A 371 0.04 1.68 -16.52
C MET A 371 0.38 3.16 -16.46
N THR A 372 0.27 3.78 -15.28
CA THR A 372 1.10 4.94 -15.00
C THR A 372 2.49 4.53 -15.44
N PRO A 373 3.07 5.17 -16.47
CA PRO A 373 4.22 4.63 -17.17
C PRO A 373 5.27 4.32 -16.12
N THR A 374 5.64 3.04 -16.02
CA THR A 374 6.78 2.64 -15.21
C THR A 374 7.91 3.57 -15.65
N PRO A 375 8.52 4.35 -14.73
CA PRO A 375 9.57 5.29 -15.09
C PRO A 375 10.58 4.54 -15.96
N ARG A 376 10.82 5.04 -17.17
CA ARG A 376 11.70 4.37 -18.11
C ARG A 376 13.07 4.24 -17.46
N GLY A 377 13.59 3.01 -17.34
CA GLY A 377 14.91 2.74 -16.76
C GLY A 377 14.87 2.02 -15.40
N PRO A 378 15.98 2.08 -14.64
CA PRO A 378 16.19 1.28 -13.44
C PRO A 378 15.25 1.65 -12.29
N GLY A 379 15.08 0.71 -11.37
CA GLY A 379 14.49 0.94 -10.05
C GLY A 379 15.46 1.66 -9.10
N PRO A 380 14.98 2.12 -7.93
CA PRO A 380 15.81 2.80 -6.94
C PRO A 380 16.88 1.89 -6.34
N VAL A 381 18.00 2.47 -5.89
CA VAL A 381 19.09 1.74 -5.23
C VAL A 381 18.75 1.49 -3.75
N HIS A 382 18.62 0.22 -3.37
CA HIS A 382 18.43 -0.22 -1.98
C HIS A 382 19.74 -0.78 -1.41
N GLY A 383 20.68 0.10 -1.07
CA GLY A 383 22.02 -0.28 -0.60
C GLY A 383 23.06 -0.23 -1.72
N GLN A 384 23.54 -1.39 -2.19
CA GLN A 384 24.42 -1.44 -3.36
C GLN A 384 23.60 -1.60 -4.64
N ALA A 385 23.97 -0.85 -5.68
CA ALA A 385 23.32 -0.98 -6.99
C ALA A 385 23.60 -2.36 -7.61
N ASP A 386 22.56 -2.97 -8.21
CA ASP A 386 22.67 -4.24 -8.95
C ASP A 386 23.65 -4.10 -10.13
N PHE A 387 23.59 -2.95 -10.80
CA PHE A 387 24.44 -2.61 -11.94
C PHE A 387 25.29 -1.37 -11.65
N HIS A 388 26.43 -1.31 -12.34
CA HIS A 388 27.32 -0.16 -12.32
C HIS A 388 27.76 0.20 -13.73
N MET A 389 27.47 1.43 -14.14
CA MET A 389 27.91 2.01 -15.41
C MET A 389 28.89 3.16 -15.17
N VAL A 390 29.90 3.26 -16.02
CA VAL A 390 30.72 4.45 -16.22
C VAL A 390 30.33 5.06 -17.57
N ILE A 391 29.79 6.28 -17.54
CA ILE A 391 29.32 6.99 -18.73
C ILE A 391 30.28 8.14 -19.03
N LEU A 392 30.87 8.12 -20.22
CA LEU A 392 31.82 9.12 -20.68
C LEU A 392 31.09 10.19 -21.47
N GLY A 393 31.18 11.43 -21.00
CA GLY A 393 30.60 12.60 -21.66
C GLY A 393 31.34 12.98 -22.95
N PRO A 394 30.79 13.92 -23.73
CA PRO A 394 31.36 14.34 -25.00
C PRO A 394 32.84 14.79 -24.86
N GLY A 395 33.68 14.34 -25.79
CA GLY A 395 35.12 14.64 -25.78
C GLY A 395 35.98 13.67 -24.97
N LEU A 396 35.37 12.69 -24.30
CA LEU A 396 36.07 11.58 -23.63
C LEU A 396 35.77 10.26 -24.35
N ASP A 397 36.76 9.37 -24.37
CA ASP A 397 36.62 8.04 -24.95
C ASP A 397 37.08 6.95 -23.96
N THR A 398 36.87 5.69 -24.34
CA THR A 398 37.25 4.56 -23.50
C THR A 398 38.76 4.50 -23.23
N SER A 399 39.60 5.03 -24.13
CA SER A 399 41.05 5.08 -23.93
C SER A 399 41.40 6.02 -22.77
N TYR A 400 40.76 7.19 -22.70
CA TYR A 400 40.91 8.12 -21.57
C TYR A 400 40.58 7.46 -20.24
N PHE A 401 39.49 6.69 -20.19
CA PHE A 401 39.10 5.96 -18.98
C PHE A 401 40.13 4.90 -18.60
N PHE A 402 40.58 4.07 -19.53
CA PHE A 402 41.55 3.01 -19.20
C PHE A 402 42.95 3.56 -18.86
N ASP A 403 43.35 4.69 -19.44
CA ASP A 403 44.60 5.38 -19.08
C ASP A 403 44.60 5.92 -17.64
N THR A 404 43.42 6.26 -17.11
CA THR A 404 43.27 6.91 -15.80
C THR A 404 42.73 5.97 -14.72
N ALA A 405 41.95 4.95 -15.09
CA ALA A 405 41.11 4.19 -14.16
C ALA A 405 41.26 2.66 -14.29
N GLN A 406 42.36 2.14 -14.87
CA GLN A 406 42.55 0.70 -15.06
C GLN A 406 42.40 -0.13 -13.77
N ALA A 407 42.97 0.35 -12.65
CA ALA A 407 42.85 -0.31 -11.35
C ALA A 407 41.39 -0.38 -10.86
N TYR A 408 40.63 0.70 -11.08
CA TYR A 408 39.22 0.79 -10.73
C TYR A 408 38.38 -0.18 -11.55
N TRP A 409 38.61 -0.26 -12.86
CA TRP A 409 37.93 -1.23 -13.71
C TRP A 409 38.26 -2.68 -13.30
N ASN A 410 39.51 -2.98 -13.00
CA ASN A 410 39.91 -4.32 -12.56
C ASN A 410 39.22 -4.75 -11.25
N ALA A 411 39.02 -3.81 -10.33
CA ALA A 411 38.39 -4.05 -9.04
C ALA A 411 36.86 -4.17 -9.12
N PHE A 412 36.18 -3.26 -9.83
CA PHE A 412 34.72 -3.13 -9.78
C PHE A 412 33.99 -3.56 -11.06
N ARG A 413 34.72 -3.75 -12.17
CA ARG A 413 34.20 -4.23 -13.46
C ARG A 413 32.92 -3.50 -13.95
N PRO A 414 32.87 -2.16 -13.95
CA PRO A 414 31.71 -1.45 -14.49
C PRO A 414 31.55 -1.65 -15.99
N ILE A 415 30.33 -1.47 -16.48
CA ILE A 415 30.03 -1.28 -17.89
C ILE A 415 30.54 0.12 -18.29
N VAL A 416 31.47 0.23 -19.22
CA VAL A 416 32.01 1.52 -19.67
C VAL A 416 31.41 1.86 -21.03
N THR A 417 30.80 3.05 -21.16
CA THR A 417 30.08 3.45 -22.38
C THR A 417 30.10 4.97 -22.59
N THR A 418 29.92 5.40 -23.83
CA THR A 418 29.60 6.79 -24.20
C THR A 418 28.09 7.01 -24.43
N HIS A 419 27.30 5.94 -24.29
CA HIS A 419 25.88 5.88 -24.65
C HIS A 419 25.00 5.82 -23.39
N SER A 420 24.42 6.96 -23.00
CA SER A 420 23.55 7.06 -21.82
C SER A 420 22.17 6.42 -22.02
N GLU A 421 21.75 6.22 -23.26
CA GLU A 421 20.53 5.51 -23.63
C GLU A 421 20.52 4.05 -23.17
N LEU A 422 21.70 3.47 -22.89
CA LEU A 422 21.81 2.11 -22.38
C LEU A 422 21.17 1.93 -20.99
N ILE A 423 21.01 3.02 -20.23
CA ILE A 423 20.28 3.01 -18.96
C ILE A 423 18.85 2.50 -19.15
N SER A 424 18.22 2.80 -20.29
CA SER A 424 16.83 2.40 -20.56
C SER A 424 16.62 0.89 -20.72
N PHE A 425 17.70 0.11 -20.85
CA PHE A 425 17.64 -1.36 -20.90
C PHE A 425 17.78 -2.01 -19.51
N ILE A 426 18.07 -1.25 -18.46
CA ILE A 426 18.04 -1.78 -17.09
C ILE A 426 16.57 -1.84 -16.66
N PRO A 427 16.05 -3.03 -16.30
CA PRO A 427 14.66 -3.16 -15.92
C PRO A 427 14.38 -2.42 -14.60
N SER A 428 13.16 -1.93 -14.42
CA SER A 428 12.74 -1.20 -13.22
C SER A 428 12.77 -2.05 -11.94
N THR A 429 12.96 -3.37 -12.05
CA THR A 429 13.18 -4.31 -10.93
C THR A 429 14.63 -4.38 -10.47
N ARG A 430 15.54 -3.67 -11.13
CA ARG A 430 16.98 -3.65 -10.85
C ARG A 430 17.46 -2.22 -10.71
N SER A 431 18.47 -2.03 -9.87
CA SER A 431 19.01 -0.73 -9.54
C SER A 431 20.32 -0.45 -10.28
N LEU A 432 20.61 0.84 -10.54
CA LEU A 432 21.81 1.26 -11.28
C LEU A 432 22.53 2.40 -10.56
N GLY A 433 23.82 2.24 -10.34
CA GLY A 433 24.74 3.33 -10.07
C GLY A 433 25.47 3.75 -11.34
N ALA A 434 25.42 5.04 -11.67
CA ALA A 434 26.10 5.60 -12.84
C ALA A 434 27.15 6.61 -12.41
N THR A 435 28.42 6.28 -12.68
CA THR A 435 29.55 7.21 -12.59
C THR A 435 29.70 7.93 -13.92
N VAL A 436 29.41 9.22 -13.97
CA VAL A 436 29.51 10.05 -15.17
C VAL A 436 30.82 10.83 -15.14
N ILE A 437 31.64 10.67 -16.16
CA ILE A 437 32.89 11.40 -16.32
C ILE A 437 32.69 12.38 -17.47
N THR A 438 32.87 13.68 -17.24
CA THR A 438 32.61 14.69 -18.27
C THR A 438 33.53 15.89 -18.13
N THR A 439 33.70 16.66 -19.20
CA THR A 439 34.49 17.90 -19.15
C THR A 439 33.71 18.99 -18.40
N PRO A 440 34.39 19.99 -17.79
CA PRO A 440 33.72 21.07 -17.07
C PRO A 440 32.60 21.77 -17.85
N GLU A 441 32.76 21.90 -19.17
CA GLU A 441 31.81 22.59 -20.05
C GLU A 441 30.49 21.81 -20.24
N THR A 442 30.47 20.51 -19.93
CA THR A 442 29.34 19.61 -20.20
C THR A 442 28.70 19.02 -18.94
N VAL A 443 29.20 19.39 -17.76
CA VAL A 443 28.71 18.96 -16.43
C VAL A 443 27.20 19.13 -16.28
N ASP A 444 26.70 20.34 -16.52
CA ASP A 444 25.29 20.66 -16.31
C ASP A 444 24.39 19.93 -17.31
N VAL A 445 24.84 19.79 -18.55
CA VAL A 445 24.12 19.06 -19.61
C VAL A 445 24.01 17.58 -19.27
N MET A 446 25.10 16.94 -18.85
CA MET A 446 25.09 15.52 -18.48
C MET A 446 24.25 15.25 -17.23
N ARG A 447 24.35 16.13 -16.22
CA ARG A 447 23.53 16.07 -15.00
C ARG A 447 22.04 16.16 -15.33
N ALA A 448 21.64 17.18 -16.09
CA ALA A 448 20.26 17.37 -16.50
C ALA A 448 19.77 16.17 -17.30
N THR A 449 20.53 15.72 -18.30
CA THR A 449 20.14 14.62 -19.18
C THR A 449 19.88 13.33 -18.40
N ILE A 450 20.79 12.94 -17.51
CA ILE A 450 20.67 11.65 -16.81
C ILE A 450 19.68 11.74 -15.65
N GLN A 451 19.75 12.75 -14.80
CA GLN A 451 18.88 12.83 -13.61
C GLN A 451 17.43 13.16 -13.95
N GLN A 452 17.15 13.93 -15.02
CA GLN A 452 15.78 14.20 -15.45
C GLN A 452 15.17 13.00 -16.19
N THR A 453 15.96 12.27 -16.98
CA THR A 453 15.46 11.12 -17.75
C THR A 453 15.34 9.86 -16.88
N TYR A 454 16.24 9.68 -15.92
CA TYR A 454 16.36 8.47 -15.10
C TYR A 454 16.46 8.82 -13.60
N PRO A 455 15.35 9.22 -12.96
CA PRO A 455 15.36 9.77 -11.60
C PRO A 455 15.84 8.77 -10.52
N ASN A 456 15.74 7.47 -10.81
CA ASN A 456 16.12 6.40 -9.88
C ASN A 456 17.61 6.00 -9.95
N VAL A 457 18.38 6.55 -10.89
CA VAL A 457 19.81 6.24 -11.02
C VAL A 457 20.57 6.89 -9.87
N TYR A 458 21.38 6.11 -9.16
CA TYR A 458 22.35 6.67 -8.22
C TYR A 458 23.47 7.34 -9.02
N PHE A 459 23.42 8.67 -9.07
CA PHE A 459 24.25 9.50 -9.93
C PHE A 459 25.52 9.99 -9.20
N ASP A 460 26.68 9.63 -9.74
CA ASP A 460 28.02 9.97 -9.25
C ASP A 460 28.76 10.71 -10.36
N LEU A 461 29.14 11.97 -10.17
CA LEU A 461 29.69 12.83 -11.22
C LEU A 461 31.16 13.16 -10.95
N ILE A 462 31.99 13.00 -11.97
CA ILE A 462 33.42 13.33 -11.93
C ILE A 462 33.75 14.30 -13.07
N GLU A 463 34.35 15.43 -12.71
CA GLU A 463 34.85 16.40 -13.68
C GLU A 463 36.26 16.03 -14.15
N ALA A 464 36.41 15.76 -15.45
CA ALA A 464 37.68 15.41 -16.08
C ALA A 464 38.50 16.68 -16.38
N ARG A 465 39.12 17.27 -15.36
CA ARG A 465 39.99 18.45 -15.51
C ARG A 465 41.44 18.11 -15.83
N ASP A 466 41.95 17.04 -15.21
CA ASP A 466 43.36 16.63 -15.29
C ASP A 466 43.49 15.11 -15.16
N ARG A 467 44.37 14.50 -15.96
CA ARG A 467 44.54 13.03 -16.00
C ARG A 467 45.15 12.47 -14.73
N ASP A 468 46.09 13.17 -14.11
CA ASP A 468 46.75 12.70 -12.89
C ASP A 468 45.82 12.80 -11.68
N ALA A 469 45.00 13.85 -11.61
CA ALA A 469 43.95 13.99 -10.61
C ALA A 469 42.90 12.88 -10.74
N MET A 470 42.47 12.56 -11.98
CA MET A 470 41.55 11.46 -12.26
C MET A 470 42.12 10.11 -11.83
N ARG A 471 43.40 9.86 -12.14
CA ARG A 471 44.10 8.64 -11.74
C ARG A 471 44.19 8.51 -10.22
N THR A 472 44.52 9.61 -9.55
CA THR A 472 44.58 9.67 -8.09
C THR A 472 43.21 9.36 -7.47
N LEU A 473 42.14 9.97 -7.98
CA LEU A 473 40.77 9.74 -7.51
C LEU A 473 40.35 8.27 -7.63
N PHE A 474 40.57 7.65 -8.79
CA PHE A 474 40.17 6.26 -9.00
C PHE A 474 41.01 5.26 -8.20
N ASN A 475 42.31 5.50 -8.08
CA ASN A 475 43.17 4.68 -7.23
C ASN A 475 42.77 4.78 -5.75
N GLU A 476 42.37 5.97 -5.29
CA GLU A 476 41.87 6.15 -3.93
C GLU A 476 40.57 5.36 -3.71
N ARG A 477 39.62 5.45 -4.65
CA ARG A 477 38.37 4.65 -4.62
C ARG A 477 38.63 3.14 -4.51
N VAL A 478 39.61 2.64 -5.25
CA VAL A 478 40.05 1.23 -5.14
C VAL A 478 40.62 0.94 -3.76
N ARG A 479 41.52 1.80 -3.26
CA ARG A 479 42.19 1.64 -1.96
C ARG A 479 41.19 1.55 -0.80
N VAL A 480 40.12 2.34 -0.83
CA VAL A 480 39.07 2.34 0.20
C VAL A 480 37.87 1.44 -0.14
N ASN A 481 37.97 0.62 -1.19
CA ASN A 481 36.91 -0.28 -1.67
C ASN A 481 35.55 0.43 -1.90
N ARG A 482 35.59 1.64 -2.46
CA ARG A 482 34.41 2.50 -2.65
C ARG A 482 34.12 2.71 -4.14
N ARG A 483 33.00 2.18 -4.61
CA ARG A 483 32.58 2.31 -6.03
C ARG A 483 32.25 3.75 -6.42
N PHE A 484 31.47 4.45 -5.60
CA PHE A 484 30.93 5.77 -5.91
C PHE A 484 31.37 6.85 -4.90
N GLY A 485 31.52 8.12 -5.30
CA GLY A 485 32.10 9.19 -4.48
C GLY A 485 31.13 10.28 -4.08
#